data_AF-A0A9D5J503-F1
#
_entry.id   AF-A0A9D5J503-F1
#
_cell.length_a   1.000
_cell.length_b   1.000
_cell.length_c   1.000
_cell.angle_alpha   90.00
_cell.angle_beta   90.00
_cell.angle_gamma   90.00
#
_symmetry.space_group_name_H-M   'P 1'
#
loop_
_entity.id
_entity.type
_entity.pdbx_description
1 polymer ?
#
loop_
_entity_poly.entity_id
_entity_poly.type
_entity_poly.pdbx_seq_one_letter_code
_entity_poly.pdbx_strand_id
1 'polypeptide(L)'
;MLETAKLFSNFFFEQEIIRVGDGKMKIQNKRIAALLLTACLSGTAQAALQARLGGQAYYDTDLNVTWLADANLAATNTFGVWGIDPTGYMDWTTAQYWIGAMNSANYLGYSDWRLPVTNPVNGSSMTYSLSNDGTTDYGFNISAPGTLYAGSKGSELAYLYSNTLGNKAILDFNGNVQIGWSINPNPGPFSNLQSGYWSGTEYAPNPTVAWWFNFMHGNQTASLKLASRYGGGGSYAWAVRTGDVAVVPEADTWAMLLVGLGLVGAVGQRKKNHYG
;
A
#
# COMPACT_ATOMS: atom_id res chain seq x y z
N MET A 1 -38.39 8.51 -18.80
CA MET A 1 -39.03 8.19 -17.51
C MET A 1 -38.11 8.74 -16.43
N LEU A 2 -38.51 9.84 -15.80
CA LEU A 2 -37.80 10.55 -14.74
C LEU A 2 -38.32 10.01 -13.39
N GLU A 3 -37.46 9.73 -12.40
CA GLU A 3 -37.46 10.40 -11.09
C GLU A 3 -36.65 9.68 -10.01
N THR A 4 -36.07 10.54 -9.17
CA THR A 4 -35.21 10.36 -8.02
C THR A 4 -35.97 10.28 -6.69
N ALA A 5 -35.34 9.61 -5.71
CA ALA A 5 -35.36 9.86 -4.25
C ALA A 5 -36.66 9.72 -3.44
N LYS A 6 -36.57 8.95 -2.34
CA LYS A 6 -36.92 9.37 -0.96
C LYS A 6 -36.56 8.30 0.07
N LEU A 7 -35.46 8.54 0.79
CA LEU A 7 -35.26 8.10 2.17
C LEU A 7 -36.32 8.77 3.05
N PHE A 8 -36.99 8.04 3.96
CA PHE A 8 -37.32 8.52 5.30
C PHE A 8 -37.97 7.42 6.17
N SER A 9 -37.53 7.42 7.45
CA SER A 9 -38.28 7.08 8.66
C SER A 9 -38.48 5.61 9.02
N ASN A 10 -37.89 5.19 10.16
CA ASN A 10 -38.68 4.90 11.37
C ASN A 10 -37.75 4.74 12.59
N PHE A 11 -37.64 5.82 13.38
CA PHE A 11 -37.12 5.76 14.75
C PHE A 11 -38.24 5.24 15.67
N PHE A 12 -38.07 4.07 16.28
CA PHE A 12 -38.96 3.61 17.34
C PHE A 12 -38.59 4.31 18.66
N PHE A 13 -39.48 5.17 19.16
CA PHE A 13 -39.44 5.66 20.54
C PHE A 13 -40.48 4.89 21.35
N GLU A 14 -40.06 4.22 22.42
CA GLU A 14 -40.98 3.63 23.40
C GLU A 14 -41.31 4.70 24.45
N GLN A 15 -42.59 5.05 24.61
CA GLN A 15 -43.06 5.98 25.64
C GLN A 15 -43.74 5.21 26.76
N GLU A 16 -43.33 5.47 28.00
CA GLU A 16 -43.94 4.90 29.21
C GLU A 16 -44.59 6.02 30.02
N ILE A 17 -45.88 5.87 30.35
CA ILE A 17 -46.65 6.86 31.14
C ILE A 17 -46.62 6.42 32.60
N ILE A 18 -45.98 7.20 33.48
CA ILE A 18 -45.95 6.94 34.92
C ILE A 18 -46.83 7.96 35.64
N ARG A 19 -47.75 7.51 36.49
CA ARG A 19 -48.55 8.38 37.35
C ARG A 19 -47.72 8.83 38.55
N VAL A 20 -47.50 10.14 38.67
CA VAL A 20 -47.05 10.75 39.93
C VAL A 20 -48.29 11.22 40.66
N GLY A 21 -48.41 10.90 41.97
CA GLY A 21 -49.53 11.32 42.80
C GLY A 21 -49.82 12.81 42.63
N ASP A 22 -51.12 13.15 42.57
CA ASP A 22 -51.69 14.47 42.23
C ASP A 22 -52.10 14.70 40.76
N GLY A 23 -52.34 13.62 40.01
CA GLY A 23 -53.19 13.65 38.82
C GLY A 23 -52.63 14.33 37.57
N LYS A 24 -51.35 14.76 37.56
CA LYS A 24 -50.67 15.32 36.38
C LYS A 24 -49.84 14.26 35.67
N MET A 25 -50.07 14.03 34.38
CA MET A 25 -49.23 13.15 33.55
C MET A 25 -47.94 13.88 33.11
N LYS A 26 -46.79 13.24 33.27
CA LYS A 26 -45.50 13.66 32.69
C LYS A 26 -45.01 12.60 31.71
N ILE A 27 -44.63 13.03 30.51
CA ILE A 27 -43.98 12.19 29.50
C ILE A 27 -42.47 12.33 29.69
N GLN A 28 -41.77 11.21 29.92
CA GLN A 28 -40.30 11.18 29.95
C GLN A 28 -39.78 10.38 28.75
N ASN A 29 -38.91 10.99 27.96
CA ASN A 29 -38.27 10.34 26.82
C ASN A 29 -37.00 9.61 27.28
N LYS A 30 -37.05 8.28 27.39
CA LYS A 30 -35.84 7.46 27.58
C LYS A 30 -35.06 7.44 26.25
N ARG A 31 -33.88 8.06 26.21
CA ARG A 31 -32.96 7.94 25.07
C ARG A 31 -32.16 6.65 25.23
N ILE A 32 -32.56 5.58 24.57
CA ILE A 32 -31.76 4.36 24.47
C ILE A 32 -30.72 4.60 23.36
N ALA A 33 -29.47 4.81 23.76
CA ALA A 33 -28.35 4.82 22.84
C ALA A 33 -28.00 3.37 22.48
N ALA A 34 -28.42 2.91 21.31
CA ALA A 34 -27.95 1.63 20.77
C ALA A 34 -26.53 1.82 20.23
N LEU A 35 -25.52 1.35 20.98
CA LEU A 35 -24.19 1.09 20.40
C LEU A 35 -24.33 -0.11 19.45
N LEU A 36 -24.35 0.16 18.14
CA LEU A 36 -24.13 -0.87 17.14
C LEU A 36 -22.63 -1.18 17.08
N LEU A 37 -22.23 -2.24 17.78
CA LEU A 37 -20.92 -2.87 17.62
C LEU A 37 -21.02 -3.87 16.45
N THR A 38 -20.80 -3.41 15.22
CA THR A 38 -20.75 -4.30 14.06
C THR A 38 -19.34 -4.85 13.92
N ALA A 39 -19.10 -6.04 14.47
CA ALA A 39 -17.91 -6.84 14.17
C ALA A 39 -18.29 -8.02 13.25
N CYS A 40 -17.34 -8.39 12.40
CA CYS A 40 -17.32 -9.56 11.51
C CYS A 40 -18.08 -9.44 10.19
N LEU A 41 -17.54 -8.65 9.27
CA LEU A 41 -17.50 -9.09 7.87
C LEU A 41 -16.27 -9.98 7.73
N SER A 42 -16.48 -11.28 7.68
CA SER A 42 -15.53 -12.23 7.11
C SER A 42 -15.41 -11.94 5.62
N GLY A 43 -14.65 -10.90 5.29
CA GLY A 43 -14.16 -10.68 3.94
C GLY A 43 -13.18 -11.80 3.60
N THR A 44 -13.25 -12.32 2.39
CA THR A 44 -12.12 -13.01 1.77
C THR A 44 -10.86 -12.20 2.09
N ALA A 45 -9.79 -12.85 2.58
CA ALA A 45 -8.52 -12.19 2.85
C ALA A 45 -8.03 -11.53 1.55
N GLN A 46 -8.41 -10.27 1.35
CA GLN A 46 -7.84 -9.43 0.32
C GLN A 46 -6.49 -8.99 0.89
N ALA A 47 -5.45 -9.09 0.08
CA ALA A 47 -4.14 -8.52 0.38
C ALA A 47 -4.31 -7.13 0.99
N ALA A 48 -4.09 -7.01 2.29
CA ALA A 48 -4.37 -5.78 3.01
C ALA A 48 -3.09 -4.97 3.06
N LEU A 49 -3.00 -3.95 2.21
CA LEU A 49 -2.03 -2.87 2.36
C LEU A 49 -2.48 -2.02 3.53
N GLN A 50 -1.73 -2.06 4.62
CA GLN A 50 -2.04 -1.32 5.84
C GLN A 50 -1.15 -0.10 5.94
N ALA A 51 -1.76 1.09 6.07
CA ALA A 51 -1.01 2.32 6.23
C ALA A 51 -0.13 2.28 7.49
N ARG A 52 1.07 2.83 7.36
CA ARG A 52 2.08 2.96 8.42
C ARG A 52 2.74 4.32 8.34
N LEU A 53 3.39 4.74 9.43
CA LEU A 53 4.18 5.97 9.48
C LEU A 53 3.39 7.22 9.02
N GLY A 54 2.10 7.29 9.35
CA GLY A 54 1.20 8.36 8.92
C GLY A 54 0.90 8.37 7.42
N GLY A 55 0.97 7.21 6.74
CA GLY A 55 0.72 7.08 5.30
C GLY A 55 1.97 7.19 4.43
N GLN A 56 3.17 7.27 5.03
CA GLN A 56 4.43 7.29 4.30
C GLN A 56 4.89 5.90 3.84
N ALA A 57 4.26 4.85 4.34
CA ALA A 57 4.53 3.46 3.95
C ALA A 57 3.27 2.60 4.08
N TYR A 58 3.26 1.47 3.37
CA TYR A 58 2.18 0.49 3.41
C TYR A 58 2.74 -0.92 3.68
N TYR A 59 2.31 -1.52 4.77
CA TYR A 59 2.63 -2.89 5.11
C TYR A 59 1.75 -3.85 4.29
N ASP A 60 2.37 -4.67 3.45
CA ASP A 60 1.76 -5.77 2.72
C ASP A 60 1.80 -7.02 3.61
N THR A 61 0.62 -7.35 4.15
CA THR A 61 0.43 -8.47 5.07
C THR A 61 0.69 -9.85 4.46
N ASP A 62 0.57 -9.97 3.14
CA ASP A 62 0.82 -11.25 2.48
C ASP A 62 2.32 -11.45 2.25
N LEU A 63 2.98 -10.46 1.67
CA LEU A 63 4.42 -10.52 1.43
C LEU A 63 5.24 -10.39 2.71
N ASN A 64 4.64 -9.92 3.80
CA ASN A 64 5.32 -9.55 5.04
C ASN A 64 6.46 -8.56 4.75
N VAL A 65 6.12 -7.49 4.02
CA VAL A 65 7.04 -6.40 3.66
C VAL A 65 6.32 -5.07 3.77
N THR A 66 7.08 -4.00 4.00
CA THR A 66 6.56 -2.63 4.01
C THR A 66 7.12 -1.86 2.83
N TRP A 67 6.23 -1.41 1.95
CA TRP A 67 6.54 -0.60 0.77
C TRP A 67 6.54 0.88 1.13
N LEU A 68 7.47 1.67 0.58
CA LEU A 68 7.30 3.12 0.60
C LEU A 68 6.02 3.53 -0.16
N ALA A 69 5.32 4.53 0.37
CA ALA A 69 4.12 5.06 -0.27
C ALA A 69 4.42 5.78 -1.60
N ASP A 70 5.54 6.53 -1.63
CA ASP A 70 6.05 7.16 -2.84
C ASP A 70 6.90 6.15 -3.63
N ALA A 71 6.33 5.67 -4.73
CA ALA A 71 6.96 4.70 -5.62
C ALA A 71 8.04 5.32 -6.52
N ASN A 72 8.39 6.60 -6.35
CA ASN A 72 9.49 7.26 -7.05
C ASN A 72 10.20 8.32 -6.18
N LEU A 73 10.41 7.99 -4.90
CA LEU A 73 11.07 8.90 -3.95
C LEU A 73 12.41 9.44 -4.47
N ALA A 74 13.16 8.65 -5.25
CA ALA A 74 14.46 9.05 -5.78
C ALA A 74 14.43 10.32 -6.66
N ALA A 75 13.28 10.65 -7.27
CA ALA A 75 13.11 11.87 -8.04
C ALA A 75 13.17 13.15 -7.16
N THR A 76 12.80 13.04 -5.89
CA THR A 76 12.74 14.17 -4.95
C THR A 76 13.78 14.10 -3.84
N ASN A 77 14.27 12.89 -3.52
CA ASN A 77 15.29 12.67 -2.52
C ASN A 77 16.32 11.63 -3.00
N THR A 78 17.47 12.11 -3.45
CA THR A 78 18.58 11.28 -3.94
C THR A 78 19.49 10.76 -2.83
N PHE A 79 19.33 11.22 -1.59
CA PHE A 79 20.29 11.01 -0.49
C PHE A 79 21.75 11.36 -0.86
N GLY A 80 21.94 12.31 -1.78
CA GLY A 80 23.26 12.75 -2.24
C GLY A 80 23.93 11.82 -3.26
N VAL A 81 23.22 10.81 -3.76
CA VAL A 81 23.74 9.89 -4.79
C VAL A 81 23.72 10.56 -6.16
N TRP A 82 24.86 10.49 -6.85
CA TRP A 82 25.02 10.95 -8.23
C TRP A 82 24.56 9.88 -9.23
N GLY A 83 24.14 10.29 -10.42
CA GLY A 83 23.70 9.37 -11.49
C GLY A 83 22.20 9.07 -11.49
N ILE A 84 21.44 9.72 -10.60
CA ILE A 84 19.97 9.70 -10.60
C ILE A 84 19.50 10.85 -11.50
N ASP A 85 18.73 10.51 -12.52
CA ASP A 85 18.07 11.50 -13.38
C ASP A 85 17.01 12.29 -12.58
N PRO A 86 16.71 13.56 -12.92
CA PRO A 86 15.66 14.33 -12.23
C PRO A 86 14.28 13.65 -12.21
N THR A 87 14.01 12.72 -13.13
CA THR A 87 12.78 11.91 -13.11
C THR A 87 12.82 10.75 -12.11
N GLY A 88 13.95 10.49 -11.44
CA GLY A 88 14.19 9.33 -10.57
C GLY A 88 14.72 8.09 -11.31
N TYR A 89 14.86 8.18 -12.64
CA TYR A 89 15.38 7.09 -13.47
C TYR A 89 16.90 6.91 -13.25
N MET A 90 17.34 5.65 -13.16
CA MET A 90 18.75 5.34 -12.87
C MET A 90 19.15 3.93 -13.28
N ASP A 91 20.45 3.66 -13.30
CA ASP A 91 21.00 2.33 -13.53
C ASP A 91 20.93 1.51 -12.24
N TRP A 92 21.08 0.20 -12.38
CA TRP A 92 20.91 -0.72 -11.26
C TRP A 92 21.95 -0.48 -10.16
N THR A 93 23.19 -0.14 -10.55
CA THR A 93 24.27 0.12 -9.58
C THR A 93 23.97 1.37 -8.75
N THR A 94 23.46 2.41 -9.40
CA THR A 94 23.01 3.66 -8.77
C THR A 94 21.82 3.41 -7.85
N ALA A 95 20.86 2.55 -8.24
CA ALA A 95 19.74 2.17 -7.39
C ALA A 95 20.21 1.47 -6.09
N GLN A 96 21.21 0.59 -6.19
CA GLN A 96 21.82 -0.05 -5.02
C GLN A 96 22.54 0.97 -4.12
N TYR A 97 23.24 1.96 -4.70
CA TYR A 97 23.84 3.05 -3.93
C TYR A 97 22.79 3.95 -3.27
N TRP A 98 21.68 4.24 -3.95
CA TRP A 98 20.57 5.01 -3.41
C TRP A 98 19.96 4.34 -2.17
N ILE A 99 19.74 3.03 -2.22
CA ILE A 99 19.33 2.24 -1.04
C ILE A 99 20.38 2.33 0.09
N GLY A 100 21.67 2.17 -0.23
CA GLY A 100 22.74 2.28 0.77
C GLY A 100 22.79 3.66 1.45
N ALA A 101 22.61 4.74 0.68
CA ALA A 101 22.57 6.10 1.18
C ALA A 101 21.30 6.38 2.00
N MET A 102 20.14 5.90 1.55
CA MET A 102 18.87 5.95 2.28
C MET A 102 18.99 5.29 3.65
N ASN A 103 19.63 4.12 3.71
CA ASN A 103 19.87 3.40 4.95
C ASN A 103 20.86 4.12 5.87
N SER A 104 21.91 4.70 5.30
CA SER A 104 22.88 5.52 6.05
C SER A 104 22.24 6.78 6.64
N ALA A 105 21.23 7.34 5.97
CA ALA A 105 20.44 8.47 6.44
C ALA A 105 19.37 8.08 7.49
N ASN A 106 19.22 6.78 7.80
CA ASN A 106 18.20 6.25 8.69
C ASN A 106 16.78 6.74 8.31
N TYR A 107 16.47 6.69 7.01
CA TYR A 107 15.24 7.27 6.48
C TYR A 107 13.99 6.64 7.13
N LEU A 108 13.10 7.51 7.62
CA LEU A 108 11.93 7.15 8.43
C LEU A 108 12.23 6.35 9.69
N GLY A 109 13.46 6.43 10.21
CA GLY A 109 13.90 5.71 11.40
C GLY A 109 14.38 4.28 11.13
N TYR A 110 14.58 3.90 9.86
CA TYR A 110 15.02 2.56 9.48
C TYR A 110 16.24 2.58 8.56
N SER A 111 17.05 1.52 8.63
CA SER A 111 18.35 1.39 7.94
C SER A 111 18.51 0.07 7.16
N ASP A 112 17.42 -0.65 6.95
CA ASP A 112 17.34 -1.94 6.25
C ASP A 112 16.31 -1.91 5.11
N TRP A 113 16.16 -0.74 4.47
CA TRP A 113 15.51 -0.63 3.16
C TRP A 113 16.30 -1.40 2.11
N ARG A 114 15.60 -1.92 1.11
CA ARG A 114 16.16 -2.64 -0.03
C ARG A 114 15.31 -2.42 -1.28
N LEU A 115 15.84 -2.81 -2.43
CA LEU A 115 15.02 -3.02 -3.61
C LEU A 115 14.15 -4.30 -3.43
N PRO A 116 13.04 -4.43 -4.16
CA PRO A 116 12.19 -5.61 -4.12
C PRO A 116 12.91 -6.81 -4.73
N VAL A 117 12.66 -8.02 -4.24
CA VAL A 117 13.35 -9.22 -4.71
C VAL A 117 12.55 -10.02 -5.73
N THR A 118 13.28 -10.65 -6.63
CA THR A 118 12.81 -11.70 -7.53
C THR A 118 13.48 -13.01 -7.10
N ASN A 119 12.69 -13.95 -6.61
CA ASN A 119 13.05 -15.33 -6.27
C ASN A 119 12.21 -16.29 -7.12
N PRO A 120 12.60 -17.59 -7.21
CA PRO A 120 11.89 -18.56 -8.04
C PRO A 120 10.40 -18.63 -7.71
N VAL A 121 9.56 -18.44 -8.71
CA VAL A 121 8.09 -18.48 -8.60
C VAL A 121 7.61 -19.87 -8.16
N ASN A 122 8.35 -20.92 -8.52
CA ASN A 122 8.09 -22.29 -8.10
C ASN A 122 8.64 -22.63 -6.70
N GLY A 123 9.33 -21.70 -6.03
CA GLY A 123 9.91 -21.88 -4.69
C GLY A 123 11.21 -22.70 -4.63
N SER A 124 11.77 -23.13 -5.76
CA SER A 124 12.98 -23.98 -5.81
C SER A 124 14.09 -23.39 -6.68
N SER A 125 13.83 -23.16 -7.97
CA SER A 125 14.88 -22.77 -8.93
C SER A 125 14.34 -21.88 -10.05
N MET A 126 15.14 -20.88 -10.42
CA MET A 126 14.79 -19.94 -11.49
C MET A 126 14.64 -20.66 -12.83
N THR A 127 13.59 -20.30 -13.57
CA THR A 127 13.32 -20.75 -14.94
C THR A 127 13.33 -19.55 -15.87
N TYR A 128 14.34 -19.48 -16.74
CA TYR A 128 14.65 -18.30 -17.55
C TYR A 128 13.99 -18.27 -18.93
N SER A 129 13.24 -19.31 -19.28
CA SER A 129 12.53 -19.37 -20.56
C SER A 129 11.38 -18.37 -20.58
N LEU A 130 11.25 -17.63 -21.68
CA LEU A 130 10.13 -16.71 -21.87
C LEU A 130 8.81 -17.48 -21.90
N SER A 131 7.85 -17.09 -21.06
CA SER A 131 6.48 -17.61 -21.10
C SER A 131 5.43 -16.53 -20.80
N ASN A 132 4.19 -16.79 -21.21
CA ASN A 132 3.04 -15.93 -20.91
C ASN A 132 2.12 -16.51 -19.83
N ASP A 133 2.27 -17.77 -19.45
CA ASP A 133 1.34 -18.49 -18.57
C ASP A 133 1.73 -18.49 -17.08
N GLY A 134 2.76 -17.73 -16.71
CA GLY A 134 3.27 -17.66 -15.35
C GLY A 134 4.01 -18.91 -14.86
N THR A 135 4.35 -19.86 -15.73
CA THR A 135 5.07 -21.10 -15.37
C THR A 135 6.58 -20.91 -15.21
N THR A 136 7.12 -19.77 -15.66
CA THR A 136 8.55 -19.44 -15.60
C THR A 136 8.75 -18.16 -14.79
N ASP A 137 10.01 -17.75 -14.57
CA ASP A 137 10.37 -16.49 -13.91
C ASP A 137 10.59 -15.34 -14.90
N TYR A 138 10.45 -15.60 -16.19
CA TYR A 138 10.75 -14.64 -17.26
C TYR A 138 9.55 -14.55 -18.21
N GLY A 139 8.87 -13.40 -18.22
CA GLY A 139 7.71 -13.15 -19.07
C GLY A 139 6.51 -12.59 -18.32
N PHE A 140 5.30 -13.03 -18.68
CA PHE A 140 4.04 -12.45 -18.21
C PHE A 140 3.33 -13.35 -17.20
N ASN A 141 2.38 -12.76 -16.47
CA ASN A 141 1.50 -13.44 -15.51
C ASN A 141 2.24 -14.20 -14.40
N ILE A 142 3.48 -13.80 -14.09
CA ILE A 142 4.24 -14.33 -12.95
C ILE A 142 3.40 -14.17 -11.68
N SER A 143 3.16 -15.29 -10.99
CA SER A 143 2.32 -15.42 -9.79
C SER A 143 0.86 -14.95 -9.90
N ALA A 144 0.38 -14.63 -11.10
CA ALA A 144 -0.96 -14.09 -11.29
C ALA A 144 -2.06 -15.13 -10.96
N PRO A 145 -3.24 -14.68 -10.48
CA PRO A 145 -4.38 -15.57 -10.27
C PRO A 145 -4.71 -16.39 -11.53
N GLY A 146 -4.93 -17.70 -11.36
CA GLY A 146 -5.24 -18.62 -12.46
C GLY A 146 -4.04 -19.26 -13.17
N THR A 147 -2.80 -18.91 -12.79
CA THR A 147 -1.58 -19.58 -13.27
C THR A 147 -1.21 -20.79 -12.43
N LEU A 148 -0.24 -21.60 -12.89
CA LEU A 148 0.26 -22.77 -12.16
C LEU A 148 0.81 -22.41 -10.77
N TYR A 149 1.43 -21.24 -10.64
CA TYR A 149 2.02 -20.73 -9.39
C TYR A 149 1.28 -19.49 -8.87
N ALA A 150 -0.05 -19.46 -9.03
CA ALA A 150 -0.88 -18.37 -8.54
C ALA A 150 -0.63 -18.06 -7.05
N GLY A 151 -0.46 -16.77 -6.73
CA GLY A 151 -0.18 -16.33 -5.36
C GLY A 151 1.24 -16.62 -4.87
N SER A 152 2.14 -17.09 -5.74
CA SER A 152 3.56 -17.22 -5.37
C SER A 152 4.16 -15.87 -5.00
N LYS A 153 4.82 -15.84 -3.83
CA LYS A 153 5.51 -14.68 -3.27
C LYS A 153 6.97 -14.59 -3.72
N GLY A 154 7.37 -15.41 -4.70
CA GLY A 154 8.74 -15.45 -5.20
C GLY A 154 9.19 -14.09 -5.76
N SER A 155 8.35 -13.43 -6.54
CA SER A 155 8.59 -12.06 -7.01
C SER A 155 7.67 -11.09 -6.31
N GLU A 156 8.24 -10.19 -5.49
CA GLU A 156 7.48 -9.21 -4.72
C GLU A 156 6.75 -8.21 -5.63
N LEU A 157 7.41 -7.75 -6.70
CA LEU A 157 6.80 -6.83 -7.66
C LEU A 157 5.68 -7.51 -8.46
N ALA A 158 5.87 -8.76 -8.89
CA ALA A 158 4.83 -9.49 -9.61
C ALA A 158 3.62 -9.82 -8.72
N TYR A 159 3.88 -10.19 -7.46
CA TYR A 159 2.82 -10.43 -6.47
C TYR A 159 2.06 -9.14 -6.18
N LEU A 160 2.77 -8.03 -5.89
CA LEU A 160 2.15 -6.73 -5.67
C LEU A 160 1.28 -6.33 -6.86
N TYR A 161 1.81 -6.46 -8.08
CA TYR A 161 1.10 -6.11 -9.30
C TYR A 161 -0.21 -6.89 -9.49
N SER A 162 -0.13 -8.23 -9.47
CA SER A 162 -1.25 -9.09 -9.89
C SER A 162 -2.19 -9.44 -8.74
N ASN A 163 -1.64 -9.72 -7.55
CA ASN A 163 -2.40 -10.25 -6.41
C ASN A 163 -2.85 -9.12 -5.48
N THR A 164 -1.96 -8.19 -5.15
CA THR A 164 -2.29 -7.09 -4.22
C THR A 164 -3.10 -5.98 -4.91
N LEU A 165 -2.66 -5.54 -6.09
CA LEU A 165 -3.27 -4.42 -6.81
C LEU A 165 -4.33 -4.87 -7.83
N GLY A 166 -4.41 -6.18 -8.13
CA GLY A 166 -5.38 -6.74 -9.07
C GLY A 166 -5.15 -6.32 -10.53
N ASN A 167 -3.93 -5.90 -10.88
CA ASN A 167 -3.60 -5.55 -12.26
C ASN A 167 -3.52 -6.82 -13.12
N LYS A 168 -3.95 -6.69 -14.37
CA LYS A 168 -3.75 -7.71 -15.40
C LYS A 168 -2.53 -7.36 -16.21
N ALA A 169 -1.76 -8.35 -16.64
CA ALA A 169 -0.70 -8.16 -17.63
C ALA A 169 -1.29 -7.96 -19.04
N ILE A 170 -0.51 -7.44 -19.98
CA ILE A 170 -1.00 -7.17 -21.35
C ILE A 170 -1.38 -8.45 -22.09
N LEU A 171 -0.67 -9.56 -21.87
CA LEU A 171 -0.94 -10.85 -22.52
C LEU A 171 -1.61 -11.83 -21.56
N ASP A 172 -2.62 -12.58 -22.02
CA ASP A 172 -3.19 -13.74 -21.32
C ASP A 172 -2.24 -14.96 -21.38
N PHE A 173 -2.67 -16.07 -20.80
CA PHE A 173 -1.87 -17.30 -20.74
C PHE A 173 -1.61 -17.94 -22.12
N ASN A 174 -2.41 -17.57 -23.12
CA ASN A 174 -2.27 -18.03 -24.51
C ASN A 174 -1.50 -17.02 -25.38
N GLY A 175 -1.09 -15.87 -24.82
CA GLY A 175 -0.37 -14.82 -25.53
C GLY A 175 -1.26 -13.81 -26.27
N ASN A 176 -2.57 -13.78 -26.02
CA ASN A 176 -3.47 -12.77 -26.58
C ASN A 176 -3.56 -11.54 -25.69
N VAL A 177 -3.88 -10.36 -26.27
CA VAL A 177 -4.06 -9.15 -25.48
C VAL A 177 -5.27 -9.27 -24.54
N GLN A 178 -5.09 -9.00 -23.25
CA GLN A 178 -6.13 -9.13 -22.24
C GLN A 178 -7.13 -7.97 -22.24
N ILE A 179 -8.41 -8.29 -22.15
CA ILE A 179 -9.45 -7.31 -21.84
C ILE A 179 -9.32 -6.88 -20.37
N GLY A 180 -9.22 -5.56 -20.16
CA GLY A 180 -9.06 -4.94 -18.85
C GLY A 180 -7.60 -4.70 -18.44
N TRP A 181 -6.62 -5.04 -19.29
CA TRP A 181 -5.28 -4.47 -19.15
C TRP A 181 -5.33 -2.96 -19.40
N SER A 182 -4.47 -2.20 -18.71
CA SER A 182 -4.37 -0.75 -18.82
C SER A 182 -2.91 -0.31 -18.78
N ILE A 183 -2.56 0.66 -19.64
CA ILE A 183 -1.25 1.33 -19.64
C ILE A 183 -0.99 2.12 -18.35
N ASN A 184 -2.06 2.55 -17.69
CA ASN A 184 -2.06 3.16 -16.37
C ASN A 184 -2.63 2.10 -15.40
N PRO A 185 -1.78 1.21 -14.86
CA PRO A 185 -2.22 0.17 -13.94
C PRO A 185 -2.82 0.79 -12.66
N ASN A 186 -3.67 0.04 -11.96
CA ASN A 186 -4.15 0.39 -10.64
C ASN A 186 -2.95 0.60 -9.70
N PRO A 187 -2.74 1.81 -9.18
CA PRO A 187 -1.64 2.09 -8.26
C PRO A 187 -1.99 1.70 -6.82
N GLY A 188 -3.23 1.36 -6.52
CA GLY A 188 -3.69 1.20 -5.14
C GLY A 188 -3.45 2.48 -4.34
N PRO A 189 -2.90 2.40 -3.13
CA PRO A 189 -2.67 3.57 -2.27
C PRO A 189 -1.32 4.28 -2.53
N PHE A 190 -0.54 3.83 -3.52
CA PHE A 190 0.79 4.35 -3.80
C PHE A 190 0.74 5.61 -4.67
N SER A 191 1.68 6.53 -4.46
CA SER A 191 1.87 7.72 -5.28
C SER A 191 3.06 7.56 -6.22
N ASN A 192 3.10 8.39 -7.27
CA ASN A 192 4.19 8.47 -8.24
C ASN A 192 4.61 7.12 -8.87
N LEU A 193 3.65 6.22 -9.10
CA LEU A 193 3.90 4.95 -9.77
C LEU A 193 4.50 5.19 -11.16
N GLN A 194 5.56 4.43 -11.48
CA GLN A 194 6.34 4.54 -12.70
C GLN A 194 6.17 3.29 -13.58
N SER A 195 6.78 3.35 -14.76
CA SER A 195 6.62 2.35 -15.81
C SER A 195 7.25 1.00 -15.51
N GLY A 196 8.25 0.94 -14.63
CA GLY A 196 8.92 -0.29 -14.24
C GLY A 196 9.99 -0.09 -13.19
N TYR A 197 10.33 -1.17 -12.52
CA TYR A 197 11.16 -1.13 -11.31
C TYR A 197 12.26 -2.17 -11.35
N TRP A 198 13.45 -1.76 -10.90
CA TRP A 198 14.54 -2.68 -10.61
C TRP A 198 14.15 -3.64 -9.48
N SER A 199 14.53 -4.91 -9.64
CA SER A 199 14.67 -5.82 -8.52
C SER A 199 16.08 -5.72 -7.93
N GLY A 200 16.22 -5.95 -6.63
CA GLY A 200 17.51 -6.16 -5.98
C GLY A 200 18.20 -7.47 -6.39
N THR A 201 17.53 -8.34 -7.17
CA THR A 201 18.07 -9.61 -7.62
C THR A 201 18.87 -9.46 -8.92
N GLU A 202 20.14 -9.88 -8.89
CA GLU A 202 20.95 -10.05 -10.09
C GLU A 202 20.45 -11.21 -10.96
N TYR A 203 20.51 -11.05 -12.28
CA TYR A 203 20.12 -12.11 -13.20
C TYR A 203 21.27 -13.10 -13.37
N ALA A 204 21.25 -14.19 -12.60
CA ALA A 204 22.35 -15.14 -12.49
C ALA A 204 22.95 -15.68 -13.81
N PRO A 205 22.18 -15.95 -14.88
CA PRO A 205 22.76 -16.43 -16.14
C PRO A 205 23.68 -15.43 -16.83
N ASN A 206 23.54 -14.13 -16.52
CA ASN A 206 24.41 -13.09 -17.03
C ASN A 206 24.54 -11.96 -15.99
N PRO A 207 25.66 -11.87 -15.25
CA PRO A 207 25.83 -10.92 -14.16
C PRO A 207 25.91 -9.44 -14.60
N THR A 208 25.95 -9.17 -15.91
CA THR A 208 25.88 -7.81 -16.47
C THR A 208 24.46 -7.23 -16.50
N VAL A 209 23.44 -8.07 -16.28
CA VAL A 209 22.02 -7.69 -16.24
C VAL A 209 21.42 -7.96 -14.85
N ALA A 210 20.34 -7.26 -14.53
CA ALA A 210 19.55 -7.45 -13.31
C ALA A 210 18.08 -7.63 -13.67
N TRP A 211 17.33 -8.27 -12.78
CA TRP A 211 15.89 -8.41 -12.93
C TRP A 211 15.21 -7.05 -12.80
N TRP A 212 14.15 -6.86 -13.58
CA TRP A 212 13.24 -5.73 -13.45
C TRP A 212 11.82 -6.17 -13.79
N PHE A 213 10.86 -5.40 -13.31
CA PHE A 213 9.44 -5.62 -13.59
C PHE A 213 8.88 -4.42 -14.34
N ASN A 214 8.30 -4.65 -15.51
CA ASN A 214 7.58 -3.64 -16.26
C ASN A 214 6.17 -3.51 -15.70
N PHE A 215 5.92 -2.44 -14.95
CA PHE A 215 4.63 -2.16 -14.33
C PHE A 215 3.57 -1.72 -15.36
N MET A 216 3.95 -1.14 -16.50
CA MET A 216 2.97 -0.83 -17.56
C MET A 216 2.41 -2.10 -18.19
N HIS A 217 3.26 -3.08 -18.48
CA HIS A 217 2.88 -4.26 -19.28
C HIS A 217 2.66 -5.53 -18.45
N GLY A 218 3.10 -5.55 -17.18
CA GLY A 218 2.95 -6.68 -16.29
C GLY A 218 3.90 -7.85 -16.61
N ASN A 219 5.11 -7.56 -17.11
CA ASN A 219 6.12 -8.58 -17.39
C ASN A 219 7.38 -8.41 -16.55
N GLN A 220 7.99 -9.54 -16.21
CA GLN A 220 9.27 -9.64 -15.53
C GLN A 220 10.35 -10.10 -16.52
N THR A 221 11.41 -9.32 -16.68
CA THR A 221 12.54 -9.66 -17.55
C THR A 221 13.85 -9.16 -16.93
N ALA A 222 14.96 -9.20 -17.69
CA ALA A 222 16.23 -8.67 -17.24
C ALA A 222 16.71 -7.52 -18.15
N SER A 223 17.42 -6.55 -17.57
CA SER A 223 18.00 -5.40 -18.28
C SER A 223 19.43 -5.13 -17.82
N LEU A 224 20.23 -4.46 -18.67
CA LEU A 224 21.64 -4.14 -18.42
C LEU A 224 21.79 -3.23 -17.19
N LYS A 225 22.72 -3.57 -16.30
CA LYS A 225 22.90 -2.90 -15.01
C LYS A 225 23.49 -1.49 -15.08
N LEU A 226 24.24 -1.16 -16.12
CA LEU A 226 25.00 0.11 -16.25
C LEU A 226 24.36 1.09 -17.25
N ALA A 227 23.13 0.78 -17.62
CA ALA A 227 22.51 1.36 -18.77
C ALA A 227 21.64 2.55 -18.32
N SER A 228 22.22 3.65 -17.81
CA SER A 228 21.42 4.86 -17.50
C SER A 228 22.12 6.20 -17.72
N ARG A 229 23.23 6.25 -18.45
CA ARG A 229 23.91 7.53 -18.75
C ARG A 229 24.03 7.89 -20.23
N TYR A 230 23.76 6.93 -21.13
CA TYR A 230 24.03 7.10 -22.57
C TYR A 230 22.99 6.49 -23.52
N GLY A 231 21.72 6.37 -23.10
CA GLY A 231 20.61 6.10 -24.03
C GLY A 231 20.17 4.65 -24.20
N GLY A 232 20.01 3.91 -23.09
CA GLY A 232 19.22 2.66 -23.07
C GLY A 232 19.30 1.98 -21.71
N GLY A 233 18.21 1.37 -21.23
CA GLY A 233 18.23 0.27 -20.26
C GLY A 233 18.07 0.55 -18.75
N GLY A 234 17.75 1.78 -18.33
CA GLY A 234 17.58 2.13 -16.92
C GLY A 234 16.20 1.71 -16.37
N SER A 235 15.97 1.95 -15.09
CA SER A 235 14.66 1.75 -14.47
C SER A 235 14.50 2.64 -13.24
N TYR A 236 13.35 2.56 -12.58
CA TYR A 236 13.08 3.25 -11.33
C TYR A 236 13.40 2.34 -10.14
N ALA A 237 13.61 2.95 -8.97
CA ALA A 237 13.84 2.25 -7.72
C ALA A 237 12.65 2.47 -6.78
N TRP A 238 12.14 1.38 -6.20
CA TRP A 238 11.08 1.45 -5.19
C TRP A 238 11.55 0.76 -3.92
N ALA A 239 11.78 1.53 -2.86
CA ALA A 239 12.26 0.97 -1.62
C ALA A 239 11.15 0.18 -0.90
N VAL A 240 11.54 -1.01 -0.46
CA VAL A 240 10.75 -1.90 0.39
C VAL A 240 11.63 -2.37 1.54
N ARG A 241 11.02 -2.80 2.63
CA ARG A 241 11.71 -3.43 3.75
C ARG A 241 10.98 -4.69 4.19
N THR A 242 11.71 -5.63 4.77
CA THR A 242 11.10 -6.84 5.30
C THR A 242 10.37 -6.55 6.61
N GLY A 243 9.22 -7.18 6.80
CA GLY A 243 8.41 -7.07 8.00
C GLY A 243 7.51 -5.84 8.04
N ASP A 244 6.76 -5.77 9.14
CA ASP A 244 5.97 -4.61 9.50
C ASP A 244 6.86 -3.52 10.12
N VAL A 245 6.40 -2.28 10.02
CA VAL A 245 6.92 -1.16 10.80
C VAL A 245 5.94 -0.88 11.92
N ALA A 246 6.44 -0.56 13.12
CA ALA A 246 5.57 -0.30 14.25
C ALA A 246 4.56 0.79 13.89
N VAL A 247 3.28 0.56 14.19
CA VAL A 247 2.27 1.61 14.14
C VAL A 247 2.73 2.64 15.15
N VAL A 248 3.21 3.80 14.68
CA VAL A 248 3.54 4.91 15.57
C VAL A 248 2.26 5.17 16.36
N PRO A 249 2.23 4.94 17.68
CA PRO A 249 1.09 5.37 18.47
C PRO A 249 1.03 6.87 18.23
N GLU A 250 -0.09 7.37 17.71
CA GLU A 250 -0.25 8.81 17.52
C GLU A 250 0.09 9.46 18.87
N ALA A 251 1.27 10.07 18.96
CA ALA A 251 1.54 11.01 20.01
C ALA A 251 0.44 12.05 19.83
N ASP A 252 -0.41 12.16 20.85
CA ASP A 252 -1.39 13.23 21.05
C ASP A 252 -2.87 12.90 20.94
N THR A 253 -3.34 11.65 20.80
CA THR A 253 -4.77 11.40 21.11
C THR A 253 -5.05 11.72 22.59
N TRP A 254 -4.14 11.31 23.48
CA TRP A 254 -4.24 11.62 24.92
C TRP A 254 -3.85 13.06 25.24
N ALA A 255 -2.87 13.64 24.55
CA ALA A 255 -2.49 15.03 24.79
C ALA A 255 -3.57 16.01 24.31
N MET A 256 -4.19 15.77 23.14
CA MET A 256 -5.32 16.57 22.66
C MET A 256 -6.59 16.33 23.48
N LEU A 257 -6.82 15.11 23.98
CA LEU A 257 -7.90 14.83 24.94
C LEU A 257 -7.69 15.61 26.25
N LEU A 258 -6.47 15.61 26.80
CA LEU A 258 -6.14 16.34 28.04
C LEU A 258 -6.18 17.86 27.86
N VAL A 259 -5.71 18.38 26.72
CA VAL A 259 -5.84 19.80 26.36
C VAL A 259 -7.32 20.17 26.20
N GLY A 260 -8.12 19.34 25.53
CA GLY A 260 -9.56 19.53 25.40
C GLY A 260 -10.29 19.53 26.74
N LEU A 261 -9.98 18.59 27.63
CA LEU A 261 -10.53 18.53 28.99
C LEU A 261 -10.07 19.71 29.86
N GLY A 262 -8.83 20.16 29.72
CA GLY A 262 -8.29 21.33 30.41
C GLY A 262 -9.00 22.63 30.02
N LEU A 263 -9.32 22.81 28.73
CA LEU A 263 -10.07 23.96 28.23
C LEU A 263 -11.52 23.98 28.74
N VAL A 264 -12.20 22.81 28.78
CA VAL A 264 -13.56 22.71 29.33
C VAL A 264 -13.59 22.98 30.84
N GLY A 265 -12.59 22.50 31.59
CA GLY A 265 -12.43 22.79 33.02
C GLY A 265 -12.26 24.28 33.33
N ALA A 266 -11.44 24.99 32.54
CA ALA A 266 -11.21 26.43 32.70
C ALA A 266 -12.46 27.28 32.42
N VAL A 267 -13.29 26.88 31.45
CA VAL A 267 -14.59 27.54 31.15
C VAL A 267 -15.61 27.29 32.25
N GLY A 268 -15.61 26.11 32.87
CA GLY A 268 -16.49 25.79 34.01
C GLY A 268 -16.18 26.59 35.27
N GLN A 269 -14.91 26.86 35.54
CA GLN A 269 -14.48 27.65 36.71
C GLN A 269 -14.80 29.14 36.58
N ARG A 270 -14.76 29.72 35.37
CA ARG A 270 -15.13 31.13 35.15
C ARG A 270 -16.60 31.44 35.42
N LYS A 271 -17.50 30.46 35.28
CA LYS A 271 -18.94 30.64 35.59
C LYS A 271 -19.27 30.57 37.07
N LYS A 272 -18.42 29.99 37.92
CA LYS A 272 -18.63 29.93 39.38
C LYS A 272 -18.25 31.22 40.11
N ASN A 273 -17.39 32.05 39.53
CA ASN A 273 -16.89 33.27 40.18
C ASN A 273 -17.74 34.53 39.93
N HIS A 274 -18.93 34.40 39.33
CA HIS A 274 -19.85 35.51 39.05
C HIS A 274 -21.13 35.52 39.91
N TYR A 275 -21.19 34.71 40.97
CA TYR A 275 -22.29 34.70 41.94
C TYR A 275 -21.75 34.67 43.38
N GLY A 276 -21.00 35.71 43.76
CA GLY A 276 -20.54 35.98 45.12
C GLY A 276 -20.52 37.48 45.37
#